data_AF-A0A9Q8VGQ5-F1
#
_entry.id   AF-A0A9Q8VGQ5-F1
#
_cell.length_a   1.000
_cell.length_b   1.000
_cell.length_c   1.000
_cell.angle_alpha   90.00
_cell.angle_beta   90.00
_cell.angle_gamma   90.00
#
_symmetry.space_group_name_H-M   'P 1'
#
loop_
_entity.id
_entity.type
_entity.pdbx_description
1 polymer ?
#
loop_
_entity_poly.entity_id
_entity_poly.type
_entity_poly.pdbx_seq_one_letter_code
_entity_poly.pdbx_strand_id
1 'polypeptide(L)'
;MATNPTKRARTDDPVEAAQMQCFVTPLLEYLATDRAPIPDDEALLASVGIEGPQFDEDWTHEDEQRLMVEWRTMTEYTAMQALPRLHEPLRDVWRIAVHVMHRTPIGIISLDARLCYGDVSSPSWTPSFCVALGKLMLHPFWRYDYKELVRAVQFAVACRTGERGAWFFLPDKTCSYRVSMSIAFAAAHDPRTACQVVDDIIQEQTPPSEVLFFSHLGAYIAQQHRPAAPTGEAHAHMRNLHVRTEDLENIARALNTFRPAGVPLAAHTDLYHAAYLSSLDVQPPFSDDRIREMHEVAWLEQLRIVVMYERLLGEQAEADDAGPGVDEDLVRATDALLGLPSEEAPAAPLDTDAGAPVVQQNRARAPSWLTEEVQYMPRHRQHNVDQDYYDD
;
A
#
# COMPACT_ATOMS: atom_id res chain seq x y z
N MET A 1 33.36 -2.26 38.61
CA MET A 1 32.12 -1.52 38.95
C MET A 1 32.00 -0.36 37.96
N ALA A 2 31.29 -0.57 36.86
CA ALA A 2 31.11 0.44 35.82
C ALA A 2 29.64 0.88 35.83
N THR A 3 29.42 2.15 36.16
CA THR A 3 28.12 2.81 36.20
C THR A 3 27.66 3.14 34.78
N ASN A 4 26.50 2.61 34.41
CA ASN A 4 25.80 2.83 33.15
C ASN A 4 25.03 4.17 33.22
N PRO A 5 25.22 5.15 32.31
CA PRO A 5 24.41 6.35 32.32
C PRO A 5 23.23 6.21 31.36
N THR A 6 22.15 5.57 31.82
CA THR A 6 20.83 5.68 31.18
C THR A 6 20.27 7.08 31.49
N LYS A 7 20.64 8.07 30.68
CA LYS A 7 19.98 9.39 30.73
C LYS A 7 18.59 9.24 30.10
N ARG A 8 17.61 8.89 30.93
CA ARG A 8 16.19 9.16 30.66
C ARG A 8 16.06 10.68 30.47
N ALA A 9 15.80 11.11 29.25
CA ALA A 9 15.31 12.45 29.00
C ALA A 9 13.89 12.54 29.58
N ARG A 10 13.80 12.93 30.85
CA ARG A 10 12.54 13.40 31.44
C ARG A 10 12.34 14.81 30.89
N THR A 11 11.27 15.02 30.14
CA THR A 11 10.82 16.36 29.76
C THR A 11 10.34 17.05 31.05
N ASP A 12 11.07 18.09 31.47
CA ASP A 12 10.76 18.88 32.68
C ASP A 12 9.67 19.94 32.42
N ASP A 13 9.07 19.98 31.22
CA ASP A 13 7.96 20.88 30.89
C ASP A 13 6.61 20.23 31.24
N PRO A 14 5.87 20.77 32.23
CA PRO A 14 4.58 20.22 32.65
C PRO A 14 3.50 20.32 31.56
N VAL A 15 3.62 21.24 30.60
CA VAL A 15 2.67 21.37 29.48
C VAL A 15 2.91 20.27 28.46
N GLU A 16 4.18 20.01 28.14
CA GLU A 16 4.57 18.93 27.22
C GLU A 16 4.23 17.55 27.82
N ALA A 17 4.48 17.36 29.13
CA ALA A 17 4.08 16.15 29.83
C ALA A 17 2.56 15.92 29.84
N ALA A 18 1.77 16.98 30.06
CA ALA A 18 0.30 16.90 30.03
C ALA A 18 -0.25 16.65 28.61
N GLN A 19 0.33 17.26 27.57
CA GLN A 19 -0.02 16.99 26.17
C GLN A 19 0.35 15.55 25.78
N MET A 20 1.53 15.09 26.16
CA MET A 20 1.97 13.72 25.95
C MET A 20 1.01 12.76 26.64
N GLN A 21 0.60 13.02 27.87
CA GLN A 21 -0.38 12.20 28.57
C GLN A 21 -1.77 12.21 27.89
N CYS A 22 -2.26 13.35 27.40
CA CYS A 22 -3.57 13.41 26.74
C CYS A 22 -3.62 12.65 25.40
N PHE A 23 -2.57 12.74 24.59
CA PHE A 23 -2.56 12.16 23.24
C PHE A 23 -1.98 10.74 23.19
N VAL A 24 -0.98 10.42 24.01
CA VAL A 24 -0.29 9.12 23.96
C VAL A 24 -0.99 8.07 24.81
N THR A 25 -1.65 8.45 25.90
CA THR A 25 -2.37 7.49 26.76
C THR A 25 -3.40 6.66 25.99
N PRO A 26 -4.22 7.23 25.08
CA PRO A 26 -5.12 6.43 24.25
C PRO A 26 -4.41 5.36 23.41
N LEU A 27 -3.22 5.66 22.85
CA LEU A 27 -2.43 4.66 22.13
C LEU A 27 -1.95 3.55 23.07
N LEU A 28 -1.45 3.91 24.25
CA LEU A 28 -0.97 2.91 25.22
C LEU A 28 -2.11 2.07 25.79
N GLU A 29 -3.27 2.67 26.04
CA GLU A 29 -4.49 1.97 26.43
C GLU A 29 -4.95 1.03 25.31
N TYR A 30 -5.02 1.50 24.07
CA TYR A 30 -5.33 0.68 22.91
C TYR A 30 -4.43 -0.56 22.79
N LEU A 31 -3.11 -0.37 22.94
CA LEU A 31 -2.13 -1.44 22.93
C LEU A 31 -2.29 -2.42 24.12
N ALA A 32 -2.81 -1.95 25.26
CA ALA A 32 -2.96 -2.74 26.47
C ALA A 32 -4.30 -3.47 26.58
N THR A 33 -5.40 -2.89 26.09
CA THR A 33 -6.77 -3.40 26.29
C THR A 33 -7.35 -4.12 25.09
N ASP A 34 -7.17 -3.57 23.88
CA ASP A 34 -7.83 -4.10 22.67
C ASP A 34 -6.97 -5.14 21.95
N ARG A 35 -5.68 -5.26 22.28
CA ARG A 35 -4.74 -6.08 21.51
C ARG A 35 -3.82 -6.92 22.39
N ALA A 36 -4.40 -7.99 22.95
CA ALA A 36 -3.64 -9.06 23.59
C ALA A 36 -2.61 -9.66 22.59
N PRO A 37 -1.45 -10.16 23.07
CA PRO A 37 -0.48 -10.85 22.24
C PRO A 37 -1.18 -11.98 21.47
N ILE A 38 -1.01 -12.02 20.15
CA ILE A 38 -1.65 -13.03 19.32
C ILE A 38 -1.06 -14.40 19.72
N PRO A 39 -1.83 -15.34 20.29
CA PRO A 39 -1.27 -16.49 21.01
C PRO A 39 -0.73 -17.60 20.11
N ASP A 40 -1.11 -17.61 18.83
CA ASP A 40 -0.84 -18.73 17.91
C ASP A 40 -0.46 -18.22 16.51
N ASP A 41 0.41 -18.96 15.84
CA ASP A 41 1.02 -18.61 14.55
C ASP A 41 0.03 -18.67 13.38
N GLU A 42 -0.93 -19.57 13.43
CA GLU A 42 -2.00 -19.70 12.44
C GLU A 42 -3.06 -18.59 12.63
N ALA A 43 -3.36 -18.26 13.89
CA ALA A 43 -4.21 -17.12 14.24
C ALA A 43 -3.58 -15.77 13.84
N LEU A 44 -2.24 -15.67 13.85
CA LEU A 44 -1.51 -14.48 13.41
C LEU A 44 -1.70 -14.22 11.92
N LEU A 45 -1.45 -15.21 11.07
CA LEU A 45 -1.60 -15.06 9.61
C LEU A 45 -3.06 -14.76 9.23
N ALA A 46 -4.01 -15.48 9.83
CA ALA A 46 -5.43 -15.19 9.65
C ALA A 46 -5.82 -13.79 10.14
N SER A 47 -5.26 -13.33 11.27
CA SER A 47 -5.57 -11.99 11.83
C SER A 47 -5.05 -10.84 10.97
N VAL A 48 -3.96 -11.06 10.22
CA VAL A 48 -3.45 -10.08 9.24
C VAL A 48 -4.13 -10.22 7.88
N GLY A 49 -5.15 -11.10 7.81
CA GLY A 49 -5.94 -11.46 6.65
C GLY A 49 -5.11 -11.97 5.48
N ILE A 50 -4.04 -12.71 5.78
CA ILE A 50 -3.38 -13.57 4.83
C ILE A 50 -4.16 -14.88 4.85
N GLU A 51 -4.89 -15.15 3.77
CA GLU A 51 -5.52 -16.44 3.55
C GLU A 51 -4.58 -17.33 2.71
N GLY A 52 -4.50 -18.61 3.06
CA GLY A 52 -3.79 -19.60 2.24
C GLY A 52 -4.42 -19.69 0.84
N PRO A 53 -3.73 -20.27 -0.16
CA PRO A 53 -4.29 -20.42 -1.49
C PRO A 53 -5.61 -21.21 -1.42
N GLN A 54 -6.70 -20.60 -1.89
CA GLN A 54 -7.95 -21.28 -2.12
C GLN A 54 -7.86 -21.91 -3.51
N PHE A 55 -8.05 -23.23 -3.58
CA PHE A 55 -7.98 -23.96 -4.85
C PHE A 55 -9.38 -24.17 -5.41
N ASP A 56 -9.63 -23.57 -6.55
CA ASP A 56 -10.90 -23.62 -7.27
C ASP A 56 -10.66 -23.78 -8.79
N GLU A 57 -11.68 -23.48 -9.60
CA GLU A 57 -11.57 -23.53 -11.06
C GLU A 57 -10.60 -22.45 -11.60
N ASP A 58 -10.47 -21.33 -10.88
CA ASP A 58 -9.70 -20.15 -11.28
C ASP A 58 -8.27 -20.15 -10.69
N TRP A 59 -7.98 -21.00 -9.70
CA TRP A 59 -6.65 -21.17 -9.11
C TRP A 59 -6.31 -22.64 -8.82
N THR A 60 -5.50 -23.26 -9.69
CA THR A 60 -5.13 -24.67 -9.56
C THR A 60 -3.84 -24.88 -8.75
N HIS A 61 -3.61 -26.11 -8.30
CA HIS A 61 -2.32 -26.50 -7.69
C HIS A 61 -1.13 -26.29 -8.64
N GLU A 62 -1.33 -26.42 -9.96
CA GLU A 62 -0.28 -26.18 -10.95
C GLU A 62 0.05 -24.67 -11.04
N ASP A 63 -0.98 -23.82 -10.97
CA ASP A 63 -0.80 -22.36 -10.92
C ASP A 63 0.02 -21.95 -9.70
N GLU A 64 -0.32 -22.47 -8.52
CA GLU A 64 0.41 -22.19 -7.28
C GLU A 64 1.87 -22.67 -7.34
N GLN A 65 2.12 -23.86 -7.89
CA GLN A 65 3.50 -24.35 -8.06
C GLN A 65 4.31 -23.49 -9.03
N ARG A 66 3.70 -23.06 -10.13
CA ARG A 66 4.34 -22.15 -11.09
C ARG A 66 4.66 -20.81 -10.44
N LEU A 67 3.71 -20.24 -9.69
CA LEU A 67 3.90 -19.00 -8.96
C LEU A 67 5.05 -19.10 -7.95
N MET A 68 5.12 -20.20 -7.19
CA MET A 68 6.20 -20.44 -6.23
C MET A 68 7.58 -20.56 -6.90
N VAL A 69 7.65 -21.15 -8.09
CA VAL A 69 8.91 -21.22 -8.87
C VAL A 69 9.31 -19.83 -9.35
N GLU A 70 8.36 -19.05 -9.85
CA GLU A 70 8.59 -17.70 -10.33
C GLU A 70 9.02 -16.75 -9.20
N TRP A 71 8.34 -16.79 -8.06
CA TRP A 71 8.68 -16.03 -6.87
C TRP A 71 10.16 -16.17 -6.48
N ARG A 72 10.69 -17.40 -6.50
CA ARG A 72 12.09 -17.68 -6.17
C ARG A 72 13.10 -17.06 -7.14
N THR A 73 12.67 -16.65 -8.33
CA THR A 73 13.51 -15.96 -9.31
C THR A 73 13.45 -14.44 -9.19
N MET A 74 12.51 -13.90 -8.40
CA MET A 74 12.33 -12.47 -8.24
C MET A 74 13.46 -11.82 -7.43
N THR A 75 13.70 -10.54 -7.72
CA THR A 75 14.73 -9.74 -7.05
C THR A 75 14.44 -9.55 -5.56
N GLU A 76 13.17 -9.46 -5.20
CA GLU A 76 12.65 -9.28 -3.85
C GLU A 76 12.93 -10.50 -2.98
N TYR A 77 12.71 -11.71 -3.52
CA TYR A 77 13.07 -12.95 -2.84
C TYR A 77 14.57 -12.99 -2.55
N THR A 78 15.39 -12.72 -3.57
CA THR A 78 16.85 -12.71 -3.43
C THR A 78 17.33 -11.65 -2.44
N ALA A 79 16.76 -10.44 -2.49
CA ALA A 79 17.11 -9.36 -1.58
C ALA A 79 16.77 -9.69 -0.12
N MET A 80 15.61 -10.31 0.14
CA MET A 80 15.22 -10.70 1.49
C MET A 80 16.11 -11.84 2.04
N GLN A 81 16.47 -12.82 1.20
CA GLN A 81 17.34 -13.93 1.58
C GLN A 81 18.81 -13.50 1.74
N ALA A 82 19.26 -12.50 0.99
CA ALA A 82 20.63 -12.01 1.05
C ALA A 82 20.98 -11.31 2.37
N LEU A 83 19.98 -10.86 3.15
CA LEU A 83 20.18 -10.17 4.42
C LEU A 83 20.42 -11.19 5.55
N PRO A 84 21.64 -11.27 6.13
CA PRO A 84 21.91 -12.21 7.24
C PRO A 84 21.10 -11.86 8.48
N ARG A 85 20.87 -10.56 8.69
CA ARG A 85 20.05 -10.02 9.77
C ARG A 85 19.21 -8.87 9.23
N LEU A 86 17.93 -8.85 9.56
CA LEU A 86 17.05 -7.74 9.22
C LEU A 86 17.44 -6.50 10.05
N HIS A 87 17.39 -5.33 9.42
CA HIS A 87 17.62 -4.08 10.11
C HIS A 87 16.45 -3.78 11.06
N GLU A 88 16.75 -3.07 12.15
CA GLU A 88 15.80 -2.83 13.23
C GLU A 88 14.53 -2.07 12.77
N PRO A 89 14.62 -1.02 11.94
CA PRO A 89 13.42 -0.36 11.41
C PRO A 89 12.48 -1.27 10.62
N LEU A 90 13.00 -2.25 9.86
CA LEU A 90 12.14 -3.22 9.17
C LEU A 90 11.41 -4.11 10.17
N ARG A 91 12.10 -4.60 11.21
CA ARG A 91 11.46 -5.38 12.28
C ARG A 91 10.36 -4.58 12.98
N ASP A 92 10.62 -3.31 13.27
CA ASP A 92 9.66 -2.41 13.91
C ASP A 92 8.42 -2.22 13.04
N VAL A 93 8.60 -2.01 11.73
CA VAL A 93 7.49 -1.88 10.78
C VAL A 93 6.63 -3.13 10.71
N TRP A 94 7.25 -4.31 10.63
CA TRP A 94 6.51 -5.58 10.67
C TRP A 94 5.69 -5.71 11.95
N ARG A 95 6.32 -5.41 13.09
CA ARG A 95 5.65 -5.46 14.39
C ARG A 95 4.50 -4.47 14.48
N ILE A 96 4.70 -3.22 14.06
CA ILE A 96 3.67 -2.17 14.08
C ILE A 96 2.52 -2.53 13.14
N ALA A 97 2.81 -2.91 11.89
CA ALA A 97 1.79 -3.24 10.92
C ALA A 97 0.89 -4.38 11.42
N VAL A 98 1.50 -5.47 11.90
CA VAL A 98 0.78 -6.64 12.39
C VAL A 98 0.01 -6.31 13.67
N HIS A 99 0.66 -5.71 14.67
CA HIS A 99 0.02 -5.51 15.98
C HIS A 99 -0.92 -4.30 16.03
N VAL A 100 -0.73 -3.27 15.22
CA VAL A 100 -1.52 -2.03 15.27
C VAL A 100 -2.51 -1.95 14.12
N MET A 101 -2.10 -2.37 12.92
CA MET A 101 -2.93 -2.26 11.73
C MET A 101 -3.62 -3.58 11.37
N HIS A 102 -3.30 -4.69 12.04
CA HIS A 102 -3.74 -6.06 11.68
C HIS A 102 -3.54 -6.34 10.18
N ARG A 103 -2.40 -5.89 9.65
CA ARG A 103 -2.01 -6.11 8.26
C ARG A 103 -0.51 -6.29 8.15
N THR A 104 -0.06 -6.97 7.11
CA THR A 104 1.37 -6.97 6.79
C THR A 104 1.76 -5.61 6.20
N PRO A 105 3.02 -5.17 6.37
CA PRO A 105 3.47 -3.94 5.72
C PRO A 105 3.36 -4.05 4.19
N ILE A 106 3.53 -5.26 3.66
CA ILE A 106 3.32 -5.60 2.27
C ILE A 106 1.86 -5.40 1.83
N GLY A 107 0.88 -5.73 2.66
CA GLY A 107 -0.54 -5.45 2.42
C GLY A 107 -0.94 -3.98 2.58
N ILE A 108 -0.05 -3.13 3.11
CA ILE A 108 -0.26 -1.66 3.18
C ILE A 108 0.35 -0.98 1.96
N ILE A 109 1.54 -1.41 1.53
CA ILE A 109 2.20 -0.94 0.30
C ILE A 109 2.09 -2.08 -0.73
N SER A 110 0.89 -2.22 -1.27
CA SER A 110 0.43 -3.43 -1.91
C SER A 110 0.02 -3.21 -3.37
N LEU A 111 0.11 -4.26 -4.17
CA LEU A 111 -0.20 -4.22 -5.61
C LEU A 111 -1.71 -4.08 -5.85
N ASP A 112 -2.55 -4.62 -4.96
CA ASP A 112 -4.01 -4.42 -4.98
C ASP A 112 -4.39 -2.94 -4.81
N ALA A 113 -3.69 -2.22 -3.94
CA ALA A 113 -3.80 -0.79 -3.77
C ALA A 113 -3.02 0.01 -4.83
N ARG A 114 -2.44 -0.67 -5.82
CA ARG A 114 -1.59 -0.08 -6.87
C ARG A 114 -0.42 0.72 -6.28
N LEU A 115 0.07 0.36 -5.11
CA LEU A 115 1.23 0.98 -4.48
C LEU A 115 2.44 0.06 -4.65
N CYS A 116 3.58 0.63 -5.03
CA CYS A 116 4.86 -0.11 -5.03
C CYS A 116 5.96 0.74 -4.44
N TYR A 117 6.92 0.10 -3.77
CA TYR A 117 8.09 0.78 -3.23
C TYR A 117 9.25 0.77 -4.21
N GLY A 118 9.90 1.93 -4.36
CA GLY A 118 11.15 2.03 -5.10
C GLY A 118 11.01 1.92 -6.62
N ASP A 119 12.16 1.90 -7.28
CA ASP A 119 12.32 1.45 -8.66
C ASP A 119 12.85 0.01 -8.67
N VAL A 120 12.90 -0.62 -9.85
CA VAL A 120 13.39 -2.00 -10.04
C VAL A 120 14.83 -2.19 -9.50
N SER A 121 15.58 -1.11 -9.26
CA SER A 121 16.96 -1.17 -8.80
C SER A 121 17.13 -1.33 -7.27
N SER A 122 16.09 -1.10 -6.49
CA SER A 122 16.14 -1.14 -5.02
C SER A 122 14.92 -1.87 -4.42
N PRO A 123 14.90 -3.22 -4.49
CA PRO A 123 13.74 -4.02 -4.06
C PRO A 123 13.52 -4.03 -2.53
N SER A 124 14.56 -3.69 -1.75
CA SER A 124 14.48 -3.69 -0.28
C SER A 124 14.17 -2.32 0.30
N TRP A 125 13.22 -2.27 1.24
CA TRP A 125 12.86 -1.04 1.93
C TRP A 125 14.02 -0.46 2.73
N THR A 126 14.33 0.81 2.46
CA THR A 126 15.36 1.53 3.21
C THR A 126 14.94 1.73 4.67
N PRO A 127 15.91 1.81 5.61
CA PRO A 127 15.62 2.14 7.00
C PRO A 127 14.79 3.42 7.17
N SER A 128 15.05 4.46 6.36
CA SER A 128 14.30 5.73 6.41
C SER A 128 12.84 5.56 6.00
N PHE A 129 12.58 4.77 4.96
CA PHE A 129 11.22 4.44 4.55
C PHE A 129 10.48 3.70 5.66
N CYS A 130 11.11 2.69 6.25
CA CYS A 130 10.52 1.93 7.35
C CYS A 130 10.17 2.83 8.54
N VAL A 131 11.09 3.70 8.98
CA VAL A 131 10.82 4.64 10.08
C VAL A 131 9.67 5.57 9.74
N ALA A 132 9.62 6.12 8.51
CA ALA A 132 8.55 7.01 8.09
C ALA A 132 7.19 6.29 8.08
N LEU A 133 7.13 5.07 7.55
CA LEU A 133 5.91 4.27 7.53
C LEU A 133 5.45 3.89 8.95
N GLY A 134 6.38 3.47 9.80
CA GLY A 134 6.14 3.13 11.21
C GLY A 134 5.46 4.28 11.98
N LYS A 135 5.96 5.50 11.80
CA LYS A 135 5.37 6.71 12.40
C LYS A 135 3.94 6.95 11.94
N LEU A 136 3.65 6.74 10.66
CA LEU A 136 2.31 6.93 10.12
C LEU A 136 1.34 5.88 10.64
N MET A 137 1.72 4.60 10.64
CA MET A 137 0.84 3.51 11.11
C MET A 137 0.36 3.70 12.56
N LEU A 138 1.19 4.31 13.41
CA LEU A 138 0.85 4.56 14.82
C LEU A 138 -0.06 5.77 15.04
N HIS A 139 -0.30 6.58 14.01
CA HIS A 139 -1.00 7.85 14.18
C HIS A 139 -2.52 7.63 14.29
N PRO A 140 -3.21 8.15 15.32
CA PRO A 140 -4.63 7.85 15.58
C PRO A 140 -5.59 8.52 14.60
N PHE A 141 -5.10 9.42 13.74
CA PHE A 141 -5.89 10.02 12.66
C PHE A 141 -6.56 8.96 11.77
N TRP A 142 -5.88 7.83 11.55
CA TRP A 142 -6.40 6.73 10.75
C TRP A 142 -7.45 5.89 11.48
N ARG A 143 -7.70 6.14 12.77
CA ARG A 143 -8.50 5.26 13.65
C ARG A 143 -8.01 3.80 13.63
N TYR A 144 -6.72 3.61 13.36
CA TYR A 144 -6.08 2.31 13.14
C TYR A 144 -6.69 1.49 11.99
N ASP A 145 -7.35 2.15 11.03
CA ASP A 145 -7.76 1.56 9.76
C ASP A 145 -6.66 1.78 8.71
N TYR A 146 -6.06 0.68 8.24
CA TYR A 146 -5.01 0.73 7.23
C TYR A 146 -5.48 1.33 5.90
N LYS A 147 -6.77 1.19 5.55
CA LYS A 147 -7.32 1.73 4.30
C LYS A 147 -7.22 3.24 4.26
N GLU A 148 -7.35 3.91 5.40
CA GLU A 148 -7.18 5.36 5.50
C GLU A 148 -5.74 5.80 5.26
N LEU A 149 -4.79 5.05 5.82
CA LEU A 149 -3.36 5.27 5.55
C LEU A 149 -3.05 5.05 4.06
N VAL A 150 -3.54 3.96 3.47
CA VAL A 150 -3.34 3.67 2.05
C VAL A 150 -3.87 4.79 1.17
N ARG A 151 -5.09 5.30 1.41
CA ARG A 151 -5.65 6.45 0.68
C ARG A 151 -4.75 7.69 0.80
N ALA A 152 -4.22 7.98 1.98
CA ALA A 152 -3.30 9.09 2.18
C ALA A 152 -1.99 8.92 1.40
N VAL A 153 -1.45 7.69 1.35
CA VAL A 153 -0.26 7.37 0.55
C VAL A 153 -0.54 7.52 -0.94
N GLN A 154 -1.62 6.93 -1.44
CA GLN A 154 -2.02 7.05 -2.85
C GLN A 154 -2.19 8.53 -3.26
N PHE A 155 -2.91 9.31 -2.44
CA PHE A 155 -3.12 10.72 -2.69
C PHE A 155 -1.81 11.52 -2.68
N ALA A 156 -0.91 11.27 -1.71
CA ALA A 156 0.38 11.94 -1.65
C ALA A 156 1.21 11.68 -2.91
N VAL A 157 1.27 10.43 -3.38
CA VAL A 157 1.97 10.08 -4.62
C VAL A 157 1.33 10.79 -5.81
N ALA A 158 0.00 10.74 -5.95
CA ALA A 158 -0.72 11.39 -7.05
C ALA A 158 -0.49 12.91 -7.08
N CYS A 159 -0.47 13.57 -5.92
CA CYS A 159 -0.13 14.99 -5.81
C CYS A 159 1.31 15.28 -6.24
N ARG A 160 2.28 14.44 -5.83
CA ARG A 160 3.69 14.63 -6.19
C ARG A 160 3.95 14.40 -7.68
N THR A 161 3.38 13.34 -8.25
CA THR A 161 3.57 12.99 -9.67
C THR A 161 2.73 13.86 -10.60
N GLY A 162 1.68 14.50 -10.07
CA GLY A 162 0.70 15.22 -10.88
C GLY A 162 -0.09 14.26 -11.76
N GLU A 163 -0.39 13.06 -11.25
CA GLU A 163 -1.16 12.03 -11.95
C GLU A 163 -2.55 12.57 -12.32
N ARG A 164 -2.95 12.36 -13.58
CA ARG A 164 -4.23 12.81 -14.17
C ARG A 164 -5.00 11.69 -14.86
N GLY A 165 -4.44 10.47 -14.91
CA GLY A 165 -5.13 9.29 -15.45
C GLY A 165 -6.09 8.67 -14.44
N ALA A 166 -6.85 7.67 -14.88
CA ALA A 166 -7.59 6.81 -13.96
C ALA A 166 -6.62 6.06 -13.05
N TRP A 167 -6.83 6.17 -11.74
CA TRP A 167 -6.12 5.35 -10.76
C TRP A 167 -7.06 4.91 -9.65
N PHE A 168 -6.73 3.78 -9.05
CA PHE A 168 -7.57 3.15 -8.04
C PHE A 168 -7.43 3.87 -6.70
N PHE A 169 -8.47 4.61 -6.30
CA PHE A 169 -8.59 5.14 -4.95
C PHE A 169 -9.53 4.24 -4.15
N LEU A 170 -9.05 3.66 -3.04
CA LEU A 170 -9.82 2.70 -2.26
C LEU A 170 -11.21 3.25 -1.92
N PRO A 171 -12.30 2.61 -2.35
CA PRO A 171 -13.64 3.13 -2.11
C PRO A 171 -13.95 3.14 -0.60
N ASP A 172 -14.75 4.11 -0.17
CA ASP A 172 -15.35 4.15 1.16
C ASP A 172 -16.86 4.37 0.99
N LYS A 173 -17.65 3.34 1.25
CA LYS A 173 -19.11 3.38 1.09
C LYS A 173 -19.78 4.28 2.15
N THR A 174 -19.07 4.70 3.19
CA THR A 174 -19.64 5.43 4.33
C THR A 174 -19.53 6.96 4.23
N CYS A 175 -18.68 7.47 3.33
CA CYS A 175 -18.41 8.90 3.21
C CYS A 175 -18.65 9.38 1.77
N SER A 176 -19.73 10.16 1.57
CA SER A 176 -20.12 10.68 0.24
C SER A 176 -18.98 11.42 -0.48
N TYR A 177 -18.20 12.21 0.25
CA TYR A 177 -17.03 12.91 -0.28
C TYR A 177 -15.97 11.96 -0.82
N ARG A 178 -15.69 10.87 -0.10
CA ARG A 178 -14.72 9.86 -0.53
C ARG A 178 -15.25 9.03 -1.67
N VAL A 179 -16.56 8.77 -1.73
CA VAL A 179 -17.20 8.19 -2.92
C VAL A 179 -17.00 9.12 -4.12
N SER A 180 -17.27 10.42 -3.98
CA SER A 180 -17.04 11.40 -5.04
C SER A 180 -15.58 11.46 -5.49
N MET A 181 -14.62 11.41 -4.55
CA MET A 181 -13.19 11.32 -4.87
C MET A 181 -12.87 10.03 -5.63
N SER A 182 -13.38 8.89 -5.19
CA SER A 182 -13.15 7.58 -5.83
C SER A 182 -13.67 7.58 -7.27
N ILE A 183 -14.88 8.10 -7.49
CA ILE A 183 -15.48 8.23 -8.83
C ILE A 183 -14.64 9.18 -9.70
N ALA A 184 -14.24 10.33 -9.18
CA ALA A 184 -13.45 11.29 -9.93
C ALA A 184 -12.06 10.74 -10.30
N PHE A 185 -11.38 10.04 -9.39
CA PHE A 185 -10.07 9.45 -9.65
C PHE A 185 -10.12 8.22 -10.56
N ALA A 186 -11.25 7.51 -10.60
CA ALA A 186 -11.47 6.44 -11.56
C ALA A 186 -11.77 6.94 -12.98
N ALA A 187 -12.04 8.24 -13.17
CA ALA A 187 -12.36 8.80 -14.47
C ALA A 187 -11.10 8.92 -15.35
N ALA A 188 -10.99 8.07 -16.38
CA ALA A 188 -9.80 7.95 -17.24
C ALA A 188 -9.39 9.22 -18.01
N HIS A 189 -10.27 10.23 -18.06
CA HIS A 189 -10.07 11.44 -18.86
C HIS A 189 -10.26 12.72 -18.03
N ASP A 190 -10.11 12.67 -16.71
CA ASP A 190 -10.17 13.89 -15.89
C ASP A 190 -8.90 14.75 -16.10
N PRO A 191 -9.00 15.96 -16.66
CA PRO A 191 -7.81 16.80 -16.86
C PRO A 191 -7.26 17.38 -15.54
N ARG A 192 -8.00 17.26 -14.43
CA ARG A 192 -7.66 17.84 -13.14
C ARG A 192 -6.60 17.01 -12.41
N THR A 193 -5.78 17.68 -11.61
CA THR A 193 -4.89 16.98 -10.66
C THR A 193 -5.68 16.51 -9.44
N ALA A 194 -5.12 15.57 -8.68
CA ALA A 194 -5.72 15.10 -7.44
C ALA A 194 -6.09 16.25 -6.46
N CYS A 195 -5.23 17.27 -6.34
CA CYS A 195 -5.51 18.45 -5.53
C CYS A 195 -6.74 19.23 -6.02
N GLN A 196 -6.84 19.45 -7.34
CA GLN A 196 -7.95 20.20 -7.94
C GLN A 196 -9.28 19.48 -7.75
N VAL A 197 -9.31 18.15 -7.90
CA VAL A 197 -10.50 17.34 -7.65
C VAL A 197 -10.98 17.50 -6.21
N VAL A 198 -10.07 17.42 -5.24
CA VAL A 198 -10.42 17.60 -3.82
C VAL A 198 -10.92 19.02 -3.55
N ASP A 199 -10.23 20.04 -4.08
CA ASP A 199 -10.61 21.44 -3.89
C ASP A 199 -11.99 21.76 -4.50
N ASP A 200 -12.36 21.13 -5.61
CA ASP A 200 -13.71 21.25 -6.19
C ASP A 200 -14.77 20.57 -5.29
N ILE A 201 -14.47 19.36 -4.81
CA ILE A 201 -15.38 18.57 -3.97
C ILE A 201 -15.70 19.25 -2.63
N ILE A 202 -14.73 19.95 -2.03
CA ILE A 202 -14.94 20.66 -0.75
C ILE A 202 -15.75 21.96 -0.88
N GLN A 203 -15.95 22.50 -2.08
CA GLN A 203 -16.66 23.77 -2.27
C GLN A 203 -18.17 23.65 -2.01
N GLU A 204 -18.73 22.44 -2.06
CA GLU A 204 -20.18 22.26 -2.12
C GLU A 204 -20.86 22.26 -0.74
N GLN A 205 -20.15 21.88 0.35
CA GLN A 205 -20.70 21.69 1.70
C GLN A 205 -19.59 21.75 2.78
N THR A 206 -19.89 21.55 4.07
CA THR A 206 -18.88 21.46 5.15
C THR A 206 -18.30 20.04 5.22
N PRO A 207 -17.07 19.80 4.72
CA PRO A 207 -16.52 18.46 4.63
C PRO A 207 -16.00 17.97 6.00
N PRO A 208 -15.94 16.64 6.20
CA PRO A 208 -15.33 16.07 7.40
C PRO A 208 -13.82 16.36 7.46
N SER A 209 -13.24 16.27 8.66
CA SER A 209 -11.83 16.65 8.89
C SER A 209 -10.86 15.83 8.03
N GLU A 210 -11.22 14.58 7.73
CA GLU A 210 -10.47 13.66 6.89
C GLU A 210 -10.37 14.15 5.45
N VAL A 211 -11.43 14.77 4.92
CA VAL A 211 -11.44 15.35 3.57
C VAL A 211 -10.66 16.67 3.54
N LEU A 212 -10.81 17.50 4.59
CA LEU A 212 -9.99 18.71 4.75
C LEU A 212 -8.50 18.40 4.85
N PHE A 213 -8.14 17.26 5.44
CA PHE A 213 -6.76 16.80 5.49
C PHE A 213 -6.18 16.54 4.11
N PHE A 214 -6.93 15.96 3.17
CA PHE A 214 -6.47 15.76 1.79
C PHE A 214 -6.19 17.09 1.09
N SER A 215 -7.05 18.11 1.25
CA SER A 215 -6.77 19.46 0.72
C SER A 215 -5.50 20.06 1.35
N HIS A 216 -5.35 19.95 2.68
CA HIS A 216 -4.15 20.41 3.39
C HIS A 216 -2.86 19.71 2.94
N LEU A 217 -2.90 18.38 2.79
CA LEU A 217 -1.80 17.57 2.27
C LEU A 217 -1.45 17.96 0.84
N GLY A 218 -2.45 18.13 -0.03
CA GLY A 218 -2.27 18.55 -1.42
C GLY A 218 -1.63 19.94 -1.51
N ALA A 219 -2.08 20.89 -0.69
CA ALA A 219 -1.49 22.22 -0.61
C ALA A 219 -0.03 22.19 -0.13
N TYR A 220 0.29 21.31 0.83
CA TYR A 220 1.65 21.13 1.32
C TYR A 220 2.59 20.58 0.23
N ILE A 221 2.14 19.54 -0.49
CA ILE A 221 2.93 18.92 -1.57
C ILE A 221 3.11 19.90 -2.75
N ALA A 222 2.06 20.65 -3.11
CA ALA A 222 2.12 21.64 -4.19
C ALA A 222 3.11 22.79 -3.94
N GLN A 223 3.43 23.08 -2.67
CA GLN A 223 4.47 24.06 -2.32
C GLN A 223 5.89 23.54 -2.62
N GLN A 224 6.09 22.22 -2.57
CA GLN A 224 7.39 21.58 -2.74
C GLN A 224 7.60 21.08 -4.17
N HIS A 225 6.52 20.65 -4.82
CA HIS A 225 6.52 20.07 -6.14
C HIS A 225 5.66 20.89 -7.09
N ARG A 226 6.27 21.38 -8.16
CA ARG A 226 5.51 21.92 -9.28
C ARG A 226 5.01 20.73 -10.11
N PRO A 227 3.69 20.56 -10.32
CA PRO A 227 3.19 19.49 -11.15
C PRO A 227 3.85 19.52 -12.53
N ALA A 228 4.31 18.37 -13.01
CA ALA A 228 4.83 18.26 -14.37
C ALA A 228 3.75 18.70 -15.37
N ALA A 229 4.18 19.27 -16.50
CA ALA A 229 3.25 19.54 -17.60
C ALA A 229 2.61 18.21 -18.05
N PRO A 230 1.33 18.20 -18.44
CA PRO A 230 0.68 16.99 -18.92
C PRO A 230 1.47 16.46 -20.13
N THR A 231 2.21 15.38 -19.92
CA THR A 231 2.83 14.60 -21.00
C THR A 231 1.69 13.92 -21.74
N GLY A 232 1.50 14.29 -23.01
CA GLY A 232 0.37 13.88 -23.86
C GLY A 232 0.31 12.39 -24.22
N GLU A 233 0.91 11.51 -23.43
CA GLU A 233 0.78 10.07 -23.59
C GLU A 233 -0.41 9.60 -22.73
N ALA A 234 -1.60 9.73 -23.32
CA ALA A 234 -2.88 9.30 -22.76
C ALA A 234 -3.06 7.77 -22.73
N HIS A 235 -1.98 7.00 -22.70
CA HIS A 235 -2.04 5.55 -22.81
C HIS A 235 -1.19 4.90 -21.72
N ALA A 236 -1.84 4.59 -20.60
CA ALA A 236 -1.49 3.43 -19.79
C ALA A 236 -2.72 3.03 -19.01
N HIS A 237 -3.21 1.81 -19.25
CA HIS A 237 -4.06 1.11 -18.31
C HIS A 237 -3.42 1.15 -16.91
N MET A 238 -4.23 1.45 -15.89
CA MET A 238 -3.93 1.49 -14.45
C MET A 238 -2.44 1.41 -14.06
N ARG A 239 -1.79 2.58 -13.87
CA ARG A 239 -0.38 2.63 -13.43
C ARG A 239 -0.25 2.38 -11.92
N ASN A 240 0.81 1.66 -11.55
CA ASN A 240 1.23 1.56 -10.15
C ASN A 240 1.84 2.90 -9.69
N LEU A 241 1.44 3.35 -8.51
CA LEU A 241 1.93 4.53 -7.81
C LEU A 241 3.20 4.18 -7.03
N HIS A 242 4.33 4.65 -7.54
CA HIS A 242 5.63 4.45 -6.89
C HIS A 242 5.78 5.34 -5.67
N VAL A 243 5.70 4.72 -4.49
CA VAL A 243 5.83 5.36 -3.18
C VAL A 243 7.30 5.62 -2.87
N ARG A 244 7.59 6.85 -2.43
CA ARG A 244 8.91 7.27 -1.95
C ARG A 244 8.86 7.61 -0.47
N THR A 245 10.02 7.59 0.19
CA THR A 245 10.16 8.05 1.58
C THR A 245 9.61 9.48 1.74
N GLU A 246 9.84 10.34 0.74
CA GLU A 246 9.35 11.72 0.72
C GLU A 246 7.81 11.82 0.81
N ASP A 247 7.08 10.89 0.19
CA ASP A 247 5.61 10.88 0.26
C ASP A 247 5.14 10.66 1.69
N LEU A 248 5.76 9.71 2.39
CA LEU A 248 5.44 9.40 3.79
C LEU A 248 5.81 10.57 4.72
N GLU A 249 6.95 11.22 4.46
CA GLU A 249 7.35 12.40 5.21
C GLU A 249 6.41 13.59 4.99
N ASN A 250 5.91 13.78 3.76
CA ASN A 250 4.92 14.82 3.47
C ASN A 250 3.61 14.58 4.23
N ILE A 251 3.15 13.33 4.30
CA ILE A 251 1.98 12.96 5.11
C ILE A 251 2.25 13.25 6.59
N ALA A 252 3.40 12.85 7.12
CA ALA A 252 3.74 13.08 8.52
C ALA A 252 3.75 14.57 8.86
N ARG A 253 4.37 15.40 8.01
CA ARG A 253 4.40 16.87 8.19
C ARG A 253 3.01 17.49 8.06
N ALA A 254 2.19 17.01 7.13
CA ALA A 254 0.80 17.46 6.99
C ALA A 254 0.01 17.14 8.26
N LEU A 255 0.09 15.92 8.80
CA LEU A 255 -0.56 15.54 10.07
C LEU A 255 -0.12 16.43 11.23
N ASN A 256 1.19 16.67 11.34
CA ASN A 256 1.77 17.47 12.43
C ASN A 256 1.35 18.96 12.37
N THR A 257 0.94 19.45 11.20
CA THR A 257 0.54 20.85 10.97
C THR A 257 -0.97 21.03 10.76
N PHE A 258 -1.73 19.94 10.63
CA PHE A 258 -3.16 19.99 10.34
C PHE A 258 -3.96 20.49 11.54
N ARG A 259 -4.64 21.63 11.35
CA ARG A 259 -5.40 22.35 12.39
C ARG A 259 -6.75 22.85 11.86
N PRO A 260 -7.73 21.97 11.57
CA PRO A 260 -8.98 22.35 10.92
C PRO A 260 -9.79 23.38 11.71
N ALA A 261 -9.65 23.41 13.04
CA ALA A 261 -10.29 24.39 13.92
C ALA A 261 -9.28 25.24 14.72
N GLY A 262 -8.06 25.43 14.20
CA GLY A 262 -6.99 26.17 14.88
C GLY A 262 -6.24 25.37 15.98
N VAL A 263 -6.74 24.19 16.34
CA VAL A 263 -6.11 23.25 17.28
C VAL A 263 -5.62 21.99 16.55
N PRO A 264 -4.48 21.39 16.93
CA PRO A 264 -4.04 20.10 16.39
C PRO A 264 -5.06 19.00 16.71
N LEU A 265 -5.34 18.12 15.73
CA LEU A 265 -6.24 16.98 15.94
C LEU A 265 -5.57 15.87 16.79
N ALA A 266 -4.24 15.78 16.74
CA ALA A 266 -3.44 14.76 17.38
C ALA A 266 -2.04 15.30 17.73
N ALA A 267 -1.32 14.58 18.58
CA ALA A 267 0.11 14.84 18.83
C ALA A 267 0.97 14.63 17.58
N HIS A 268 2.22 15.10 17.65
CA HIS A 268 3.21 14.88 16.61
C HIS A 268 3.46 13.39 16.38
N THR A 269 3.56 12.97 15.12
CA THR A 269 3.86 11.58 14.70
C THR A 269 5.05 10.95 15.44
N ASP A 270 6.11 11.72 15.68
CA ASP A 270 7.29 11.27 16.44
C ASP A 270 6.97 10.87 17.89
N LEU A 271 6.00 11.53 18.53
CA LEU A 271 5.63 11.22 19.92
C LEU A 271 4.96 9.86 20.02
N TYR A 272 4.07 9.53 19.07
CA TYR A 272 3.45 8.20 19.01
C TYR A 272 4.49 7.10 18.77
N HIS A 273 5.43 7.35 17.85
CA HIS A 273 6.52 6.40 17.58
C HIS A 273 7.42 6.20 18.79
N ALA A 274 7.85 7.27 19.46
CA ALA A 274 8.66 7.18 20.68
C ALA A 274 7.92 6.47 21.83
N ALA A 275 6.62 6.72 21.97
CA ALA A 275 5.79 6.05 22.96
C ALA A 275 5.67 4.56 22.70
N TYR A 276 5.43 4.17 21.45
CA TYR A 276 5.36 2.76 21.04
C TYR A 276 6.69 2.03 21.30
N LEU A 277 7.81 2.66 20.94
CA LEU A 277 9.15 2.13 21.23
C LEU A 277 9.46 2.03 22.73
N SER A 278 8.77 2.82 23.56
CA SER A 278 8.88 2.75 25.02
C SER A 278 7.97 1.69 25.64
N SER A 279 6.97 1.19 24.90
CA SER A 279 6.06 0.11 25.33
C SER A 279 6.48 -1.28 24.84
N LEU A 280 7.66 -1.42 24.25
CA LEU A 280 8.12 -2.67 23.61
C LEU A 280 8.25 -3.86 24.56
N ASP A 281 8.39 -3.62 25.85
CA ASP A 281 8.44 -4.69 26.85
C ASP A 281 7.15 -5.54 26.89
N VAL A 282 6.05 -5.04 26.30
CA VAL A 282 4.74 -5.69 26.29
C VAL A 282 4.54 -6.61 25.07
N GLN A 283 5.28 -6.42 23.97
CA GLN A 283 5.13 -7.19 22.74
C GLN A 283 6.50 -7.63 22.19
N PRO A 284 6.86 -8.92 22.31
CA PRO A 284 8.15 -9.39 21.84
C PRO A 284 8.27 -9.17 20.32
N PRO A 285 9.47 -8.77 19.83
CA PRO A 285 9.69 -8.66 18.40
C PRO A 285 9.61 -10.02 17.73
N PHE A 286 9.13 -10.05 16.48
CA PHE A 286 9.22 -11.24 15.65
C PHE A 286 10.68 -11.58 15.36
N SER A 287 10.99 -12.88 15.28
CA SER A 287 12.30 -13.32 14.82
C SER A 287 12.50 -12.96 13.35
N ASP A 288 13.76 -12.83 12.91
CA ASP A 288 14.08 -12.54 11.51
C ASP A 288 13.50 -13.62 10.57
N ASP A 289 13.57 -14.90 10.97
CA ASP A 289 13.02 -16.02 10.18
C ASP A 289 11.50 -15.92 10.05
N ARG A 290 10.81 -15.54 11.14
CA ARG A 290 9.35 -15.36 11.12
C ARG A 290 8.94 -14.20 10.22
N ILE A 291 9.71 -13.10 10.22
CA ILE A 291 9.46 -11.99 9.30
C ILE A 291 9.66 -12.42 7.84
N ARG A 292 10.68 -13.23 7.54
CA ARG A 292 10.90 -13.73 6.18
C ARG A 292 9.76 -14.63 5.71
N GLU A 293 9.27 -15.51 6.58
CA GLU A 293 8.10 -16.35 6.29
C GLU A 293 6.85 -15.49 6.01
N MET A 294 6.51 -14.56 6.91
CA MET A 294 5.36 -13.67 6.71
C MET A 294 5.51 -12.82 5.45
N HIS A 295 6.73 -12.38 5.13
CA HIS A 295 7.02 -11.64 3.90
C HIS A 295 6.76 -12.49 2.65
N GLU A 296 7.24 -13.74 2.63
CA GLU A 296 7.00 -14.67 1.53
C GLU A 296 5.50 -14.90 1.33
N VAL A 297 4.76 -15.21 2.39
CA VAL A 297 3.32 -15.49 2.27
C VAL A 297 2.55 -14.23 1.83
N ALA A 298 2.84 -13.07 2.42
CA ALA A 298 2.19 -11.82 2.04
C ALA A 298 2.46 -11.43 0.58
N TRP A 299 3.66 -11.72 0.06
CA TRP A 299 3.99 -11.37 -1.32
C TRP A 299 3.37 -12.34 -2.33
N LEU A 300 3.34 -13.63 -2.01
CA LEU A 300 2.61 -14.61 -2.81
C LEU A 300 1.13 -14.26 -2.91
N GLU A 301 0.50 -13.81 -1.82
CA GLU A 301 -0.88 -13.31 -1.85
C GLU A 301 -1.06 -12.17 -2.84
N GLN A 302 -0.17 -11.17 -2.82
CA GLN A 302 -0.22 -10.06 -3.79
C GLN A 302 -0.06 -10.54 -5.23
N LEU A 303 0.82 -11.51 -5.48
CA LEU A 303 1.00 -12.07 -6.81
C LEU A 303 -0.22 -12.86 -7.28
N ARG A 304 -0.89 -13.61 -6.38
CA ARG A 304 -2.16 -14.30 -6.70
C ARG A 304 -3.20 -13.30 -7.17
N ILE A 305 -3.38 -12.20 -6.41
CA ILE A 305 -4.31 -11.12 -6.76
C ILE A 305 -4.00 -10.57 -8.16
N VAL A 306 -2.73 -10.30 -8.46
CA VAL A 306 -2.31 -9.78 -9.77
C VAL A 306 -2.65 -10.76 -10.89
N VAL A 307 -2.29 -12.05 -10.75
CA VAL A 307 -2.57 -13.06 -11.77
C VAL A 307 -4.08 -13.23 -11.99
N MET A 308 -4.88 -13.20 -10.93
CA MET A 308 -6.34 -13.25 -11.03
C MET A 308 -6.90 -12.03 -11.79
N TYR A 309 -6.42 -10.81 -11.47
CA TYR A 309 -6.82 -9.61 -12.21
C TYR A 309 -6.45 -9.68 -13.70
N GLU A 310 -5.29 -10.24 -14.04
CA GLU A 310 -4.89 -10.39 -15.44
C GLU A 310 -5.77 -11.37 -16.21
N ARG A 311 -6.18 -12.48 -15.57
CA ARG A 311 -7.12 -13.45 -16.17
C ARG A 311 -8.46 -12.79 -16.47
N LEU A 312 -9.03 -12.09 -15.49
CA LEU A 312 -10.30 -11.38 -15.64
C LEU A 312 -10.25 -10.33 -16.78
N LEU A 313 -9.16 -9.56 -16.86
CA LEU A 313 -8.98 -8.57 -17.94
C LEU A 313 -8.79 -9.24 -19.30
N GLY A 314 -8.13 -10.40 -19.35
CA GLY A 314 -7.97 -11.19 -20.58
C GLY A 314 -9.30 -11.73 -21.11
N GLU A 315 -10.13 -12.28 -20.23
CA GLU A 315 -11.47 -12.79 -20.57
C GLU A 315 -12.41 -11.67 -21.07
N GLN A 316 -12.33 -10.49 -20.45
CA GLN A 316 -13.11 -9.33 -20.91
C GLN A 316 -12.65 -8.79 -22.26
N ALA A 317 -11.35 -8.79 -22.55
CA ALA A 317 -10.86 -8.39 -23.88
C ALA A 317 -11.34 -9.34 -24.98
N GLU A 318 -11.51 -10.63 -24.68
CA GLU A 318 -12.12 -11.60 -25.58
C GLU A 318 -13.65 -11.43 -25.70
N ALA A 319 -14.33 -11.01 -24.62
CA ALA A 319 -15.76 -10.74 -24.60
C ALA A 319 -16.16 -9.41 -25.29
N ASP A 320 -15.37 -8.35 -25.14
CA ASP A 320 -15.58 -7.05 -25.79
C ASP A 320 -15.39 -7.13 -27.31
N ASP A 321 -14.53 -8.04 -27.79
CA ASP A 321 -14.40 -8.36 -29.22
C ASP A 321 -15.64 -9.12 -29.76
N ALA A 322 -16.55 -9.56 -28.88
CA ALA A 322 -17.85 -10.16 -29.21
C ALA A 322 -19.04 -9.16 -29.18
N GLY A 323 -18.82 -7.87 -28.86
CA GLY A 323 -19.82 -6.79 -28.96
C GLY A 323 -20.26 -6.16 -27.62
N PRO A 324 -20.85 -4.95 -27.62
CA PRO A 324 -20.87 -4.10 -26.44
C PRO A 324 -21.98 -4.47 -25.45
N GLY A 325 -21.60 -5.02 -24.30
CA GLY A 325 -22.40 -5.07 -23.08
C GLY A 325 -21.63 -4.40 -21.96
N VAL A 326 -22.17 -3.32 -21.40
CA VAL A 326 -21.57 -2.68 -20.21
C VAL A 326 -21.81 -3.61 -19.04
N ASP A 327 -20.74 -4.22 -18.52
CA ASP A 327 -20.87 -5.35 -17.61
C ASP A 327 -20.95 -4.90 -16.14
N GLU A 328 -22.16 -4.90 -15.59
CA GLU A 328 -22.42 -4.74 -14.15
C GLU A 328 -21.74 -5.83 -13.30
N ASP A 329 -21.31 -6.94 -13.92
CA ASP A 329 -20.64 -8.03 -13.25
C ASP A 329 -19.18 -7.70 -12.90
N LEU A 330 -18.51 -6.77 -13.58
CA LEU A 330 -17.16 -6.30 -13.20
C LEU A 330 -17.18 -5.52 -11.87
N VAL A 331 -18.22 -4.71 -11.64
CA VAL A 331 -18.41 -4.01 -10.37
C VAL A 331 -18.69 -5.01 -9.26
N ARG A 332 -19.49 -6.05 -9.55
CA ARG A 332 -19.85 -7.10 -8.59
C ARG A 332 -18.66 -8.02 -8.27
N ALA A 333 -17.82 -8.36 -9.26
CA ALA A 333 -16.60 -9.14 -9.09
C ALA A 333 -15.51 -8.35 -8.34
N THR A 334 -15.38 -7.05 -8.64
CA THR A 334 -14.48 -6.15 -7.91
C THR A 334 -14.93 -5.99 -6.45
N ASP A 335 -16.24 -5.86 -6.21
CA ASP A 335 -16.78 -5.79 -4.85
C ASP A 335 -16.60 -7.12 -4.08
N ALA A 336 -16.78 -8.27 -4.74
CA ALA A 336 -16.58 -9.59 -4.14
C ALA A 336 -15.09 -9.85 -3.80
N LEU A 337 -14.16 -9.52 -4.69
CA LEU A 337 -12.73 -9.69 -4.50
C LEU A 337 -12.16 -8.75 -3.41
N LEU A 338 -12.76 -7.56 -3.25
CA LEU A 338 -12.40 -6.58 -2.22
C LEU A 338 -13.11 -6.80 -0.86
N GLY A 339 -13.88 -7.88 -0.71
CA GLY A 339 -14.61 -8.20 0.51
C GLY A 339 -15.70 -7.19 0.86
N LEU A 340 -16.30 -6.54 -0.13
CA LEU A 340 -17.40 -5.59 0.06
C LEU A 340 -18.73 -6.36 0.05
N PRO A 341 -19.64 -6.14 1.04
CA PRO A 341 -20.90 -6.87 1.10
C PRO A 341 -21.76 -6.55 -0.14
N SER A 342 -22.15 -7.59 -0.86
CA SER A 342 -23.02 -7.51 -2.03
C SER A 342 -24.47 -7.27 -1.58
N GLU A 343 -25.15 -6.26 -2.11
CA GLU A 343 -26.59 -6.10 -1.90
C GLU A 343 -27.33 -7.24 -2.61
N GLU A 344 -28.10 -8.03 -1.86
CA GLU A 344 -28.99 -9.06 -2.41
C GLU A 344 -30.09 -8.40 -3.26
N ALA A 345 -30.01 -8.57 -4.58
CA ALA A 345 -31.11 -8.26 -5.49
C ALA A 345 -32.15 -9.40 -5.48
N PRO A 346 -33.46 -9.09 -5.65
CA PRO A 346 -34.53 -10.05 -5.42
C PRO A 346 -34.64 -11.10 -6.53
N ALA A 347 -34.95 -12.32 -6.13
CA ALA A 347 -35.08 -13.49 -7.00
C ALA A 347 -36.11 -13.30 -8.13
N ALA A 348 -35.68 -13.60 -9.35
CA ALA A 348 -36.53 -13.77 -10.53
C ALA A 348 -36.24 -15.13 -11.20
N PRO A 349 -37.21 -15.69 -11.96
CA PRO A 349 -37.49 -17.11 -11.94
C PRO A 349 -36.76 -17.93 -13.00
N LEU A 350 -36.60 -19.21 -12.65
CA LEU A 350 -36.05 -20.31 -13.45
C LEU A 350 -36.70 -20.42 -14.84
N ASP A 351 -35.86 -20.51 -15.87
CA ASP A 351 -36.19 -21.24 -17.09
C ASP A 351 -34.97 -22.04 -17.58
N THR A 352 -35.25 -23.30 -17.90
CA THR A 352 -34.34 -24.33 -18.39
C THR A 352 -34.17 -24.25 -19.91
N ASP A 353 -32.95 -24.36 -20.44
CA ASP A 353 -32.64 -25.40 -21.45
C ASP A 353 -31.13 -25.54 -21.72
N ALA A 354 -30.77 -26.73 -22.18
CA ALA A 354 -29.44 -27.30 -22.27
C ALA A 354 -28.57 -26.82 -23.45
N GLY A 355 -27.25 -26.85 -23.27
CA GLY A 355 -26.27 -26.85 -24.36
C GLY A 355 -24.82 -26.92 -23.84
N ALA A 356 -24.16 -28.08 -24.03
CA ALA A 356 -22.74 -28.24 -23.76
C ALA A 356 -21.87 -27.69 -24.91
N PRO A 357 -20.68 -27.13 -24.61
CA PRO A 357 -19.50 -27.44 -25.44
C PRO A 357 -18.21 -27.68 -24.61
N VAL A 358 -17.47 -28.75 -24.92
CA VAL A 358 -16.19 -28.76 -25.67
C VAL A 358 -15.02 -28.11 -24.93
N VAL A 359 -14.19 -28.95 -24.32
CA VAL A 359 -12.91 -28.63 -23.70
C VAL A 359 -11.88 -28.29 -24.79
N GLN A 360 -11.43 -27.03 -24.84
CA GLN A 360 -10.19 -26.62 -25.52
C GLN A 360 -9.14 -26.28 -24.47
N GLN A 361 -8.06 -27.07 -24.43
CA GLN A 361 -6.86 -26.76 -23.65
C GLN A 361 -6.16 -25.54 -24.25
N ASN A 362 -6.34 -24.37 -23.64
CA ASN A 362 -5.56 -23.18 -23.94
C ASN A 362 -4.30 -23.14 -23.07
N ARG A 363 -3.14 -23.22 -23.73
CA ARG A 363 -1.83 -22.94 -23.14
C ARG A 363 -1.73 -21.44 -22.89
N ALA A 364 -1.87 -21.01 -21.64
CA ALA A 364 -1.58 -19.64 -21.23
C ALA A 364 -0.09 -19.33 -21.46
N ARG A 365 0.19 -18.25 -22.21
CA ARG A 365 1.52 -17.61 -22.29
C ARG A 365 1.73 -16.76 -21.04
N ALA A 366 2.99 -16.62 -20.63
CA ALA A 366 3.40 -15.79 -19.50
C ALA A 366 3.08 -14.29 -19.72
N PRO A 367 2.94 -13.49 -18.63
CA PRO A 367 2.61 -12.06 -18.70
C PRO A 367 3.66 -11.26 -19.46
N SER A 368 3.24 -10.35 -20.35
CA SER A 368 4.14 -9.65 -21.28
C SER A 368 5.11 -8.70 -20.58
N TRP A 369 4.75 -8.11 -19.44
CA TRP A 369 5.60 -7.16 -18.70
C TRP A 369 6.71 -7.83 -17.87
N LEU A 370 6.62 -9.15 -17.62
CA LEU A 370 7.71 -9.95 -17.05
C LEU A 370 8.76 -10.38 -18.11
N THR A 371 8.43 -10.27 -19.40
CA THR A 371 9.34 -10.64 -20.51
C THR A 371 9.94 -9.47 -21.30
N GLU A 372 9.46 -8.24 -21.12
CA GLU A 372 9.89 -7.11 -21.95
C GLU A 372 11.25 -6.49 -21.56
N GLU A 373 11.88 -6.88 -20.44
CA GLU A 373 13.14 -6.27 -19.99
C GLU A 373 14.42 -7.08 -20.28
N VAL A 374 14.44 -7.91 -21.32
CA VAL A 374 15.70 -8.52 -21.83
C VAL A 374 16.23 -7.87 -23.11
N GLN A 375 15.60 -6.80 -23.62
CA GLN A 375 16.04 -6.16 -24.87
C GLN A 375 16.33 -4.66 -24.77
N TYR A 376 17.17 -4.22 -23.83
CA TYR A 376 17.91 -2.95 -24.05
C TYR A 376 19.25 -2.93 -23.30
N MET A 377 20.23 -3.71 -23.78
CA MET A 377 21.65 -3.48 -23.49
C MET A 377 22.24 -2.61 -24.62
N PRO A 378 22.69 -1.36 -24.35
CA PRO A 378 23.49 -0.63 -25.31
C PRO A 378 24.86 -1.32 -25.40
N ARG A 379 25.21 -1.80 -26.60
CA ARG A 379 26.59 -2.20 -26.92
C ARG A 379 27.51 -1.01 -26.67
N HIS A 380 28.21 -1.00 -25.54
CA HIS A 380 29.34 -0.11 -25.33
C HIS A 380 30.39 -0.44 -26.38
N ARG A 381 30.54 0.47 -27.35
CA ARG A 381 31.72 0.58 -28.21
C ARG A 381 32.95 0.60 -27.33
N GLN A 382 33.85 -0.35 -27.57
CA GLN A 382 35.26 -0.22 -27.20
C GLN A 382 35.77 1.11 -27.79
N HIS A 383 36.16 2.03 -26.91
CA HIS A 383 37.13 3.05 -27.25
C HIS A 383 38.43 2.68 -26.56
N ASN A 384 39.41 2.36 -27.40
CA ASN A 384 40.82 2.42 -27.05
C ASN A 384 41.09 3.75 -26.37
N VAL A 385 41.61 3.70 -25.15
CA VAL A 385 42.38 4.81 -24.59
C VAL A 385 43.74 4.23 -24.23
N ASP A 386 44.72 4.87 -24.82
CA ASP A 386 46.13 4.55 -24.79
C ASP A 386 46.69 4.41 -23.37
N GLN A 387 47.63 3.47 -23.26
CA GLN A 387 48.63 3.41 -22.22
C GLN A 387 49.42 4.72 -22.20
N ASP A 388 49.59 5.33 -21.02
CA ASP A 388 50.84 5.99 -20.62
C ASP A 388 50.82 6.40 -19.13
N TYR A 389 51.87 5.97 -18.41
CA TYR A 389 52.54 6.60 -17.25
C TYR A 389 51.77 6.75 -15.90
N TYR A 390 52.31 6.45 -14.71
CA TYR A 390 53.68 6.53 -14.15
C TYR A 390 53.99 5.41 -13.13
N ASP A 391 55.23 4.91 -13.18
CA ASP A 391 56.03 4.48 -12.00
C ASP A 391 56.80 5.72 -11.50
N ASP A 392 56.61 6.08 -10.22
CA ASP A 392 57.60 6.62 -9.24
C ASP A 392 56.88 7.26 -8.03
#